data_AF-A0A0B1RXU6-F1
#
_entry.id   AF-A0A0B1RXU6-F1
#
_cell.length_a   1.000
_cell.length_b   1.000
_cell.length_c   1.000
_cell.angle_alpha   90.00
_cell.angle_beta   90.00
_cell.angle_gamma   90.00
#
_symmetry.space_group_name_H-M   'P 1'
#
loop_
_entity.id
_entity.type
_entity.pdbx_description
1 polymer ?
#
loop_
_entity_poly.entity_id
_entity_poly.type
_entity_poly.pdbx_seq_one_letter_code
_entity_poly.pdbx_strand_id
1 'polypeptide(L)'
;MEKNRQIFDRLARFYLTYYEIEWSSPANELALMNFVDWDDGSSESTSATLKRKGFGEILDYIKQKVPEEKIKLNSTVKKVEYGGNGAILHFENGEEHQYEHVIVTCPLGFLKRNSKSFFNPPLSRDKTQAIQSLGFGNMMKVFFEYSKPWWTPDVDAIAPLQSSSPLAESFPVFQPLYWNNKILVAWVSGRGPAFISKLEDEELADGVTQHLREALGDQTIPKPLRLFR
;
A
#
# COMPACT_ATOMS: atom_id res chain seq x y z
N MET A 1 -26.57 -0.69 -26.29
CA MET A 1 -26.78 -0.09 -24.95
C MET A 1 -25.91 -0.76 -23.89
N GLU A 2 -25.92 -2.09 -23.76
CA GLU A 2 -25.14 -2.80 -22.74
C GLU A 2 -23.62 -2.57 -22.81
N LYS A 3 -23.01 -2.65 -24.00
CA LYS A 3 -21.58 -2.35 -24.18
C LYS A 3 -21.18 -0.94 -23.74
N ASN A 4 -22.03 0.05 -24.00
CA ASN A 4 -21.76 1.45 -23.61
C ASN A 4 -21.86 1.62 -22.09
N ARG A 5 -22.79 0.91 -21.44
CA ARG A 5 -22.89 0.89 -19.98
C ARG A 5 -21.66 0.29 -19.34
N GLN A 6 -21.17 -0.85 -19.84
CA GLN A 6 -19.96 -1.48 -19.32
C GLN A 6 -18.73 -0.58 -19.43
N ILE A 7 -18.57 0.12 -20.57
CA ILE A 7 -17.49 1.11 -20.73
C ILE A 7 -17.65 2.26 -19.73
N PHE A 8 -18.86 2.80 -19.56
CA PHE A 8 -19.14 3.86 -18.59
C PHE A 8 -18.80 3.42 -17.17
N ASP A 9 -19.26 2.25 -16.75
CA ASP A 9 -19.00 1.71 -15.40
C ASP A 9 -17.50 1.51 -15.16
N ARG A 10 -16.74 1.11 -16.19
CA ARG A 10 -15.28 0.95 -16.11
C ARG A 10 -14.55 2.30 -16.00
N LEU A 11 -14.98 3.31 -16.76
CA LEU A 11 -14.45 4.67 -16.64
C LEU A 11 -14.78 5.28 -15.27
N ALA A 12 -15.99 5.07 -14.77
CA ALA A 12 -16.39 5.48 -13.43
C ALA A 12 -15.55 4.78 -12.36
N ARG A 13 -15.26 3.47 -12.53
CA ARG A 13 -14.36 2.73 -11.63
C ARG A 13 -12.94 3.28 -11.65
N PHE A 14 -12.39 3.61 -12.82
CA PHE A 14 -11.08 4.26 -12.93
C PHE A 14 -11.02 5.57 -12.10
N TYR A 15 -12.04 6.43 -12.25
CA TYR A 15 -12.12 7.68 -11.48
C TYR A 15 -12.29 7.43 -9.97
N LEU A 16 -13.11 6.45 -9.58
CA LEU A 16 -13.27 6.06 -8.18
C LEU A 16 -11.96 5.54 -7.58
N THR A 17 -11.24 4.69 -8.32
CA THR A 17 -9.97 4.11 -7.88
C THR A 17 -8.90 5.17 -7.65
N TYR A 18 -8.90 6.27 -8.40
CA TYR A 18 -8.01 7.40 -8.13
C TYR A 18 -8.13 7.87 -6.67
N TYR A 19 -9.34 8.17 -6.19
CA TYR A 19 -9.55 8.57 -4.80
C TYR A 19 -9.27 7.44 -3.80
N GLU A 20 -9.63 6.20 -4.14
CA GLU A 20 -9.31 5.06 -3.28
C GLU A 20 -7.79 4.84 -3.14
N ILE A 21 -7.00 5.16 -4.19
CA ILE A 21 -5.52 5.14 -4.15
C ILE A 21 -5.02 6.24 -3.24
N GLU A 22 -5.43 7.49 -3.48
CA GLU A 22 -4.90 8.64 -2.73
C GLU A 22 -5.15 8.51 -1.22
N TRP A 23 -6.31 7.97 -0.85
CA TRP A 23 -6.69 7.76 0.55
C TRP A 23 -6.45 6.34 1.07
N SER A 24 -5.92 5.47 0.22
CA SER A 24 -5.66 4.05 0.51
C SER A 24 -6.85 3.31 1.13
N SER A 25 -8.09 3.65 0.78
CA SER A 25 -9.29 3.14 1.44
C SER A 25 -10.44 3.02 0.46
N PRO A 26 -11.34 2.01 0.61
CA PRO A 26 -12.59 1.98 -0.14
C PRO A 26 -13.39 3.26 0.05
N ALA A 27 -14.01 3.78 -1.02
CA ALA A 27 -14.69 5.06 -0.95
C ALA A 27 -15.85 5.10 0.08
N ASN A 28 -16.45 3.96 0.38
CA ASN A 28 -17.53 3.84 1.38
C ASN A 28 -17.02 3.78 2.84
N GLU A 29 -15.71 3.72 3.07
CA GLU A 29 -15.09 3.80 4.40
C GLU A 29 -14.51 5.20 4.70
N LEU A 30 -14.48 6.08 3.70
CA LEU A 30 -13.98 7.45 3.85
C LEU A 30 -15.01 8.34 4.54
N ALA A 31 -14.54 9.11 5.53
CA ALA A 31 -15.33 10.20 6.08
C ALA A 31 -15.37 11.36 5.08
N LEU A 32 -16.56 11.86 4.73
CA LEU A 32 -16.71 13.00 3.82
C LEU A 32 -15.99 14.26 4.34
N MET A 33 -15.86 14.40 5.66
CA MET A 33 -15.10 15.48 6.28
C MET A 33 -13.63 15.51 5.85
N ASN A 34 -13.04 14.38 5.45
CA ASN A 34 -11.67 14.36 4.91
C ASN A 34 -11.54 15.24 3.67
N PHE A 35 -12.60 15.42 2.86
CA PHE A 35 -12.55 16.30 1.69
C PHE A 35 -12.67 17.79 2.04
N VAL A 36 -13.14 18.11 3.24
CA VAL A 36 -13.30 19.49 3.73
C VAL A 36 -12.08 19.92 4.53
N ASP A 37 -11.59 19.03 5.39
CA ASP A 37 -10.54 19.34 6.35
C ASP A 37 -9.13 19.06 5.80
N TRP A 38 -9.01 18.36 4.67
CA TRP A 38 -7.71 18.09 4.07
C TRP A 38 -7.14 19.33 3.40
N ASP A 39 -5.97 19.71 3.88
CA ASP A 39 -5.14 20.77 3.36
C ASP A 39 -3.75 20.16 3.14
N ASP A 40 -3.28 20.11 1.89
CA ASP A 40 -1.92 19.66 1.59
C ASP A 40 -0.85 20.70 1.96
N GLY A 41 -1.29 21.83 2.54
CA GLY A 41 -0.46 22.92 3.01
C GLY A 41 0.09 23.80 1.89
N SER A 42 -0.44 23.65 0.66
CA SER A 42 0.05 24.34 -0.52
C SER A 42 -1.08 24.86 -1.41
N SER A 43 -0.90 26.03 -2.02
CA SER A 43 -1.83 26.56 -3.03
C SER A 43 -1.57 26.00 -4.44
N GLU A 44 -0.45 25.29 -4.63
CA GLU A 44 -0.01 24.80 -5.93
C GLU A 44 0.33 23.32 -5.83
N SER A 45 -0.19 22.51 -6.75
CA SER A 45 0.14 21.10 -6.86
C SER A 45 1.62 20.93 -7.22
N THR A 46 2.44 20.61 -6.22
CA THR A 46 3.86 20.31 -6.41
C THR A 46 4.10 18.81 -6.25
N SER A 47 4.93 18.25 -7.13
CA SER A 47 5.39 16.86 -7.02
C SER A 47 6.88 16.85 -6.74
N ALA A 48 7.29 16.08 -5.74
CA ALA A 48 8.68 15.88 -5.38
C ALA A 48 9.10 14.44 -5.69
N THR A 49 10.28 14.31 -6.30
CA THR A 49 10.94 13.02 -6.50
C THR A 49 12.37 13.11 -6.00
N LEU A 50 12.95 11.96 -5.65
CA LEU A 50 14.37 11.89 -5.35
C LEU A 50 15.18 11.96 -6.65
N LYS A 51 16.37 12.58 -6.59
CA LYS A 51 17.38 12.49 -7.65
C LYS A 51 18.01 11.08 -7.77
N ARG A 52 17.54 10.13 -6.97
CA ARG A 52 18.03 8.75 -6.84
C ARG A 52 16.85 7.78 -6.86
N LYS A 53 17.11 6.52 -7.18
CA LYS A 53 16.06 5.50 -7.29
C LYS A 53 15.74 4.93 -5.92
N GLY A 54 14.45 4.99 -5.55
CA GLY A 54 13.92 4.38 -4.32
C GLY A 54 14.11 5.25 -3.07
N PHE A 55 13.18 5.12 -2.12
CA PHE A 55 13.17 5.89 -0.87
C PHE A 55 14.05 5.29 0.24
N GLY A 56 14.61 4.08 0.04
CA GLY A 56 15.44 3.40 1.03
C GLY A 56 16.66 4.23 1.48
N GLU A 57 17.25 4.98 0.57
CA GLU A 57 18.41 5.84 0.88
C GLU A 57 18.10 6.95 1.90
N ILE A 58 16.83 7.39 2.01
CA ILE A 58 16.42 8.33 3.07
C ILE A 58 16.61 7.66 4.43
N LEU A 59 16.18 6.40 4.55
CA LEU A 59 16.33 5.62 5.78
C LEU A 59 17.80 5.35 6.07
N ASP A 60 18.60 5.01 5.06
CA ASP A 60 20.05 4.83 5.23
C ASP A 60 20.73 6.10 5.73
N TYR A 61 20.35 7.26 5.19
CA TYR A 61 20.87 8.55 5.63
C TYR A 61 20.47 8.89 7.07
N ILE A 62 19.22 8.62 7.47
CA ILE A 62 18.77 8.82 8.85
C ILE A 62 19.50 7.85 9.79
N LYS A 63 19.64 6.58 9.37
CA LYS A 63 20.32 5.52 10.13
C LYS A 63 21.76 5.90 10.47
N GLN A 64 22.50 6.54 9.56
CA GLN A 64 23.88 6.99 9.80
C GLN A 64 24.04 7.91 11.02
N LYS A 65 22.97 8.58 11.46
CA LYS A 65 22.98 9.50 12.62
C LYS A 65 22.72 8.78 13.95
N VAL A 66 22.43 7.49 13.93
CA VAL A 66 22.10 6.68 15.10
C VAL A 66 23.17 5.60 15.27
N PRO A 67 23.81 5.46 16.45
CA PRO A 67 24.78 4.39 16.67
C PRO A 67 24.17 3.01 16.42
N GLU A 68 24.88 2.13 15.72
CA GLU A 68 24.35 0.85 15.24
C GLU A 68 23.90 -0.05 16.40
N GLU A 69 24.59 0.00 17.53
CA GLU A 69 24.25 -0.75 18.73
C GLU A 69 22.91 -0.33 19.36
N LYS A 70 22.39 0.85 19.02
CA LYS A 70 21.07 1.35 19.46
C LYS A 70 19.94 0.88 18.57
N ILE A 71 20.23 0.34 17.38
CA ILE A 71 19.23 -0.22 16.47
C ILE A 71 19.23 -1.74 16.62
N LYS A 72 18.21 -2.26 17.30
CA LYS A 72 18.04 -3.70 17.52
C LYS A 72 17.00 -4.26 16.55
N LEU A 73 17.48 -4.85 15.45
CA LEU A 73 16.65 -5.61 14.51
C LEU A 73 16.37 -7.01 15.06
N ASN A 74 15.31 -7.66 14.56
CA ASN A 74 14.87 -8.98 15.02
C ASN A 74 14.54 -9.02 16.53
N SER A 75 14.18 -7.88 17.11
CA SER A 75 13.83 -7.72 18.52
C SER A 75 12.36 -7.35 18.64
N THR A 76 11.47 -8.32 18.40
CA THR A 76 10.03 -8.11 18.45
C THR A 76 9.57 -7.89 19.89
N VAL A 77 9.10 -6.69 20.20
CA VAL A 77 8.42 -6.39 21.47
C VAL A 77 7.02 -7.01 21.43
N LYS A 78 6.69 -7.80 22.45
CA LYS A 78 5.41 -8.49 22.61
C LYS A 78 4.48 -7.76 23.57
N LYS A 79 5.03 -7.08 24.59
CA LYS A 79 4.25 -6.36 25.61
C LYS A 79 5.07 -5.19 26.16
N VAL A 80 4.38 -4.08 26.42
CA VAL A 80 4.89 -2.89 27.10
C VAL A 80 4.22 -2.81 28.46
N GLU A 81 4.99 -3.03 29.52
CA GLU A 81 4.57 -2.77 30.88
C GLU A 81 5.05 -1.39 31.31
N TYR A 82 4.19 -0.54 31.89
CA TYR A 82 4.55 0.84 32.22
C TYR A 82 3.81 1.35 33.47
N GLY A 83 4.40 2.35 34.14
CA GLY A 83 3.85 2.94 35.35
C GLY A 83 4.71 4.09 35.88
N GLY A 84 4.56 4.41 37.17
CA GLY A 84 5.28 5.54 37.80
C GLY A 84 6.81 5.42 37.83
N ASN A 85 7.35 4.21 37.63
CA ASN A 85 8.78 3.92 37.69
C ASN A 85 9.39 3.64 36.29
N GLY A 86 8.73 4.08 35.22
CA GLY A 86 9.16 3.85 33.83
C GLY A 86 8.40 2.72 33.15
N ALA A 87 9.09 1.99 32.27
CA ALA A 87 8.52 0.92 31.46
C ALA A 87 9.46 -0.27 31.28
N ILE A 88 8.89 -1.46 31.14
CA ILE A 88 9.57 -2.72 30.84
C ILE A 88 9.03 -3.24 29.50
N LEU A 89 9.94 -3.47 28.55
CA LEU A 89 9.64 -4.10 27.28
C LEU A 89 9.87 -5.60 27.40
N HIS A 90 8.84 -6.38 27.08
CA HIS A 90 8.88 -7.83 27.03
C HIS A 90 9.04 -8.27 25.59
N PHE A 91 10.09 -9.02 25.27
CA PHE A 91 10.38 -9.47 23.91
C PHE A 91 9.87 -10.90 23.66
N GLU A 92 9.67 -11.26 22.39
CA GLU A 92 9.20 -12.61 22.02
C GLU A 92 10.17 -13.72 22.42
N ASN A 93 11.48 -13.43 22.50
CA ASN A 93 12.50 -14.37 22.96
C ASN A 93 12.56 -14.53 24.49
N GLY A 94 11.69 -13.85 25.23
CA GLY A 94 11.63 -13.91 26.69
C GLY A 94 12.56 -12.91 27.41
N GLU A 95 13.30 -12.08 26.67
CA GLU A 95 14.07 -10.99 27.28
C GLU A 95 13.17 -9.86 27.80
N GLU A 96 13.65 -9.19 28.85
CA GLU A 96 13.01 -8.02 29.44
C GLU A 96 14.00 -6.86 29.56
N HIS A 97 13.65 -5.69 29.06
CA HIS A 97 14.51 -4.51 29.10
C HIS A 97 13.76 -3.34 29.74
N GLN A 98 14.38 -2.68 30.73
CA GLN A 98 13.78 -1.55 31.45
C GLN A 98 14.25 -0.20 30.90
N TYR A 99 13.32 0.75 30.84
CA TYR A 99 13.54 2.12 30.36
C TYR A 99 12.77 3.11 31.22
N GLU A 100 13.24 4.36 31.33
CA GLU A 100 12.51 5.43 32.00
C GLU A 100 11.30 5.90 31.15
N HIS A 101 11.48 5.92 29.83
CA HIS A 101 10.45 6.33 28.86
C HIS A 101 10.48 5.46 27.61
N VAL A 102 9.31 5.27 27.00
CA VAL A 102 9.15 4.54 25.74
C VAL A 102 8.29 5.35 24.77
N ILE A 103 8.79 5.53 23.55
CA ILE A 103 8.03 6.09 22.44
C ILE A 103 7.57 4.93 21.55
N VAL A 104 6.26 4.82 21.34
CA VAL A 104 5.68 3.75 20.52
C VAL A 104 5.33 4.29 19.14
N THR A 105 6.01 3.78 18.12
CA THR A 105 5.77 4.11 16.70
C THR A 105 5.15 2.94 15.94
N CYS A 106 4.44 2.04 16.63
CA CYS A 106 3.78 0.90 15.99
C CYS A 106 2.71 1.39 15.01
N PRO A 107 2.58 0.74 13.83
CA PRO A 107 1.51 1.07 12.88
C PRO A 107 0.13 0.98 13.53
N LEU A 108 -0.79 1.88 13.17
CA LEU A 108 -2.15 1.89 13.71
C LEU A 108 -2.88 0.56 13.48
N GLY A 109 -2.69 -0.09 12.34
CA GLY A 109 -3.25 -1.43 12.07
C GLY A 109 -2.80 -2.51 13.07
N PHE A 110 -1.56 -2.43 13.57
CA PHE A 110 -1.09 -3.29 14.65
C PHE A 110 -1.77 -2.94 15.98
N LEU A 111 -1.85 -1.65 16.31
CA LEU A 111 -2.49 -1.18 17.55
C LEU A 111 -3.98 -1.53 17.60
N LYS A 112 -4.72 -1.46 16.48
CA LYS A 112 -6.12 -1.88 16.41
C LYS A 112 -6.33 -3.34 16.82
N ARG A 113 -5.42 -4.22 16.43
CA ARG A 113 -5.48 -5.67 16.70
C ARG A 113 -4.97 -6.02 18.10
N ASN A 114 -3.94 -5.33 18.57
CA ASN A 114 -3.15 -5.79 19.71
C ASN A 114 -3.17 -4.85 20.91
N SER A 115 -3.71 -3.63 20.84
CA SER A 115 -3.60 -2.63 21.93
C SER A 115 -4.10 -3.13 23.29
N LYS A 116 -5.10 -4.02 23.30
CA LYS A 116 -5.65 -4.60 24.54
C LYS A 116 -4.67 -5.52 25.27
N SER A 117 -3.82 -6.25 24.54
CA SER A 117 -2.84 -7.19 25.11
C SER A 117 -1.41 -6.65 25.12
N PHE A 118 -1.12 -5.67 24.25
CA PHE A 118 0.20 -5.09 24.08
C PHE A 118 0.60 -4.15 25.21
N PHE A 119 -0.35 -3.53 25.90
CA PHE A 119 -0.09 -2.56 26.97
C PHE A 119 -0.55 -3.06 28.34
N ASN A 120 0.30 -2.89 29.36
CA ASN A 120 -0.01 -3.17 30.75
C ASN A 120 0.45 -2.01 31.66
N PRO A 121 -0.44 -1.30 32.36
CA PRO A 121 -1.89 -1.43 32.34
C PRO A 121 -2.48 -1.09 30.95
N PRO A 122 -3.73 -1.49 30.66
CA PRO A 122 -4.40 -1.11 29.41
C PRO A 122 -4.38 0.40 29.20
N LEU A 123 -4.32 0.82 27.93
CA LEU A 123 -4.43 2.23 27.59
C LEU A 123 -5.76 2.82 28.10
N SER A 124 -5.75 4.10 28.44
CA SER A 124 -6.97 4.84 28.79
C SER A 124 -8.08 4.65 27.75
N ARG A 125 -9.33 4.77 28.18
CA ARG A 125 -10.51 4.67 27.31
C ARG A 125 -10.40 5.58 26.08
N ASP A 126 -9.98 6.82 26.26
CA ASP A 126 -9.90 7.81 25.18
C ASP A 126 -8.90 7.39 24.09
N LYS A 127 -7.70 6.94 24.47
CA LYS A 127 -6.72 6.39 23.51
C LYS A 127 -7.25 5.14 22.80
N THR A 128 -7.89 4.23 23.54
CA THR A 128 -8.44 3.00 22.94
C THR A 128 -9.55 3.34 21.94
N GLN A 129 -10.42 4.29 22.27
CA GLN A 129 -11.47 4.77 21.38
C GLN A 129 -10.89 5.45 20.13
N ALA A 130 -9.88 6.31 20.29
CA ALA A 130 -9.18 6.92 19.16
C ALA A 130 -8.60 5.87 18.20
N ILE A 131 -7.86 4.88 18.73
CA ILE A 131 -7.29 3.76 17.96
C ILE A 131 -8.39 3.02 17.18
N GLN A 132 -9.56 2.78 17.78
CA GLN A 132 -10.65 2.07 17.11
C GLN A 132 -11.38 2.93 16.07
N SER A 133 -11.54 4.23 16.32
CA SER A 133 -12.27 5.15 15.44
C SER A 133 -11.52 5.56 14.17
N LEU A 134 -10.19 5.70 14.23
CA LEU A 134 -9.38 6.12 13.09
C LEU A 134 -9.35 5.04 12.00
N GLY A 135 -9.51 5.42 10.72
CA GLY A 135 -9.32 4.49 9.60
C GLY A 135 -7.87 4.04 9.47
N PHE A 136 -7.64 2.80 8.98
CA PHE A 136 -6.31 2.35 8.58
C PHE A 136 -6.41 1.64 7.24
N GLY A 137 -5.97 2.35 6.20
CA GLY A 137 -6.11 1.93 4.82
C GLY A 137 -5.25 0.75 4.40
N ASN A 138 -5.45 0.30 3.17
CA ASN A 138 -4.67 -0.71 2.49
C ASN A 138 -4.51 -0.34 1.01
N MET A 139 -3.26 -0.19 0.57
CA MET A 139 -2.87 0.05 -0.81
C MET A 139 -1.66 -0.80 -1.11
N MET A 140 -1.59 -1.31 -2.34
CA MET A 140 -0.53 -2.17 -2.83
C MET A 140 -0.03 -1.66 -4.18
N LYS A 141 1.25 -1.86 -4.46
CA LYS A 141 1.81 -1.75 -5.81
C LYS A 141 2.18 -3.13 -6.29
N VAL A 142 1.82 -3.45 -7.53
CA VAL A 142 2.29 -4.68 -8.18
C VAL A 142 3.16 -4.28 -9.37
N PHE A 143 4.37 -4.82 -9.42
CA PHE A 143 5.32 -4.60 -10.50
C PHE A 143 5.40 -5.86 -11.37
N PHE A 144 5.23 -5.68 -12.67
CA PHE A 144 5.22 -6.73 -13.68
C PHE A 144 6.47 -6.56 -14.56
N GLU A 145 7.49 -7.41 -14.36
CA GLU A 145 8.73 -7.38 -15.14
C GLU A 145 8.57 -8.25 -16.39
N TYR A 146 8.92 -7.71 -17.56
CA TYR A 146 8.91 -8.41 -18.85
C TYR A 146 10.34 -8.53 -19.43
N SER A 147 10.54 -9.45 -20.39
CA SER A 147 11.84 -9.59 -21.08
C SER A 147 12.21 -8.33 -21.87
N LYS A 148 11.20 -7.74 -22.53
CA LYS A 148 11.24 -6.50 -23.29
C LYS A 148 9.89 -5.77 -23.18
N PRO A 149 9.85 -4.44 -23.36
CA PRO A 149 8.59 -3.72 -23.45
C PRO A 149 7.78 -4.24 -24.65
N TRP A 150 6.49 -4.51 -24.45
CA TRP A 150 5.56 -4.91 -25.50
C TRP A 150 4.55 -3.81 -25.84
N TRP A 151 4.52 -2.74 -25.04
CA TRP A 151 3.67 -1.57 -25.24
C TRP A 151 4.34 -0.52 -26.14
N THR A 152 3.55 0.43 -26.63
CA THR A 152 4.00 1.54 -27.46
C THR A 152 5.03 2.40 -26.70
N PRO A 153 6.11 2.86 -27.37
CA PRO A 153 6.99 3.89 -26.81
C PRO A 153 6.19 5.12 -26.35
N ASP A 154 6.69 5.82 -25.33
CA ASP A 154 6.14 7.09 -24.83
C ASP A 154 4.68 7.02 -24.32
N VAL A 155 4.21 5.83 -23.92
CA VAL A 155 2.92 5.69 -23.22
C VAL A 155 3.07 5.99 -21.73
N ASP A 156 2.24 6.89 -21.20
CA ASP A 156 2.24 7.21 -19.76
C ASP A 156 1.41 6.21 -18.94
N ALA A 157 0.32 5.71 -19.52
CA ALA A 157 -0.60 4.80 -18.87
C ALA A 157 -1.36 3.92 -19.87
N ILE A 158 -1.66 2.70 -19.46
CA ILE A 158 -2.50 1.74 -20.17
C ILE A 158 -3.72 1.47 -19.30
N ALA A 159 -4.91 1.81 -19.81
CA ALA A 159 -6.19 1.62 -19.12
C ALA A 159 -7.02 0.52 -19.82
N PRO A 160 -6.95 -0.75 -19.38
CA PRO A 160 -7.70 -1.84 -19.97
C PRO A 160 -9.19 -1.79 -19.59
N LEU A 161 -10.02 -1.24 -20.48
CA LEU A 161 -11.45 -1.02 -20.21
C LEU A 161 -12.35 -2.23 -20.48
N GLN A 162 -11.99 -3.11 -21.42
CA GLN A 162 -12.85 -4.19 -21.91
C GLN A 162 -12.28 -5.56 -21.57
N SER A 163 -12.55 -6.06 -20.37
CA SER A 163 -12.12 -7.40 -19.99
C SER A 163 -13.10 -8.05 -19.01
N SER A 164 -13.26 -9.36 -19.17
CA SER A 164 -14.02 -10.25 -18.30
C SER A 164 -13.17 -10.84 -17.17
N SER A 165 -11.86 -10.57 -17.15
CA SER A 165 -10.97 -11.03 -16.08
C SER A 165 -11.48 -10.54 -14.71
N PRO A 166 -11.50 -11.39 -13.68
CA PRO A 166 -11.79 -10.99 -12.29
C PRO A 166 -10.86 -9.87 -11.79
N LEU A 167 -9.69 -9.73 -12.39
CA LEU A 167 -8.70 -8.71 -12.05
C LEU A 167 -9.01 -7.32 -12.61
N ALA A 168 -9.97 -7.19 -13.53
CA ALA A 168 -10.27 -5.92 -14.18
C ALA A 168 -10.74 -4.82 -13.22
N GLU A 169 -11.32 -5.16 -12.07
CA GLU A 169 -11.66 -4.17 -11.03
C GLU A 169 -10.47 -3.73 -10.17
N SER A 170 -9.45 -4.57 -10.07
CA SER A 170 -8.27 -4.34 -9.22
C SER A 170 -7.10 -3.72 -9.98
N PHE A 171 -7.10 -3.83 -11.31
CA PHE A 171 -6.05 -3.30 -12.19
C PHE A 171 -6.61 -2.36 -13.27
N PRO A 172 -7.25 -1.23 -12.89
CA PRO A 172 -7.83 -0.32 -13.87
C PRO A 172 -6.78 0.45 -14.68
N VAL A 173 -5.53 0.49 -14.20
CA VAL A 173 -4.43 1.21 -14.87
C VAL A 173 -3.08 0.55 -14.62
N PHE A 174 -2.26 0.54 -15.66
CA PHE A 174 -0.86 0.14 -15.64
C PHE A 174 -0.01 1.31 -16.16
N GLN A 175 1.16 1.52 -15.58
CA GLN A 175 2.07 2.59 -15.98
C GLN A 175 3.46 2.01 -16.22
N PRO A 176 4.14 2.32 -17.34
CA PRO A 176 5.55 2.01 -17.49
C PRO A 176 6.36 2.69 -16.39
N LEU A 177 7.28 1.95 -15.79
CA LEU A 177 8.12 2.48 -14.74
C LEU A 177 9.20 3.37 -15.35
N TYR A 178 9.22 4.65 -14.97
CA TYR A 178 10.07 5.67 -15.61
C TYR A 178 11.57 5.31 -15.65
N TRP A 179 12.07 4.57 -14.66
CA TRP A 179 13.48 4.22 -14.53
C TRP A 179 13.84 2.82 -15.04
N ASN A 180 12.84 2.04 -15.47
CA ASN A 180 13.01 0.73 -16.09
C ASN A 180 11.78 0.42 -16.97
N ASN A 181 11.91 0.67 -18.28
CA ASN A 181 10.84 0.48 -19.25
C ASN A 181 10.46 -0.99 -19.50
N LYS A 182 11.05 -1.97 -18.81
CA LYS A 182 10.61 -3.37 -18.84
C LYS A 182 9.57 -3.70 -17.78
N ILE A 183 9.25 -2.75 -16.91
CA ILE A 183 8.35 -2.94 -15.79
C ILE A 183 7.09 -2.11 -16.00
N LEU A 184 5.93 -2.75 -15.89
CA LEU A 184 4.67 -2.06 -15.61
C LEU A 184 4.43 -2.05 -14.11
N VAL A 185 4.00 -0.91 -13.56
CA VAL A 185 3.48 -0.82 -12.20
C VAL A 185 1.97 -0.61 -12.26
N ALA A 186 1.26 -1.30 -11.38
CA ALA A 186 -0.15 -1.03 -11.14
C ALA A 186 -0.36 -0.71 -9.66
N TRP A 187 -1.18 0.31 -9.42
CA TRP A 187 -1.60 0.72 -8.09
C TRP A 187 -2.94 0.09 -7.78
N VAL A 188 -3.02 -0.56 -6.64
CA VAL A 188 -4.17 -1.35 -6.23
C VAL A 188 -4.67 -0.79 -4.91
N SER A 189 -5.94 -0.42 -4.85
CA SER A 189 -6.59 0.14 -3.67
C SER A 189 -8.00 -0.40 -3.49
N GLY A 190 -8.72 0.13 -2.50
CA GLY A 190 -10.06 -0.33 -2.14
C GLY A 190 -10.03 -1.80 -1.71
N ARG A 191 -10.82 -2.65 -2.37
CA ARG A 191 -10.90 -4.10 -2.06
C ARG A 191 -9.80 -4.93 -2.74
N GLY A 192 -9.10 -4.35 -3.73
CA GLY A 192 -8.12 -5.06 -4.55
C GLY A 192 -6.96 -5.67 -3.76
N PRO A 193 -6.30 -4.94 -2.83
CA PRO A 193 -5.12 -5.47 -2.12
C PRO A 193 -5.44 -6.74 -1.32
N ALA A 194 -6.59 -6.80 -0.64
CA ALA A 194 -7.00 -7.96 0.13
C ALA A 194 -7.35 -9.17 -0.75
N PHE A 195 -7.85 -8.94 -1.96
CA PHE A 195 -8.09 -9.98 -2.95
C PHE A 195 -6.78 -10.50 -3.54
N ILE A 196 -5.94 -9.61 -4.06
CA ILE A 196 -4.66 -9.95 -4.69
C ILE A 196 -3.70 -10.63 -3.72
N SER A 197 -3.69 -10.24 -2.43
CA SER A 197 -2.83 -10.88 -1.41
C SER A 197 -3.12 -12.38 -1.21
N LYS A 198 -4.26 -12.88 -1.68
CA LYS A 198 -4.65 -14.30 -1.57
C LYS A 198 -4.30 -15.12 -2.81
N LEU A 199 -3.97 -14.46 -3.92
CA LEU A 199 -3.64 -15.13 -5.17
C LEU A 199 -2.17 -15.55 -5.15
N GLU A 200 -1.87 -16.70 -5.74
CA GLU A 200 -0.49 -17.08 -6.05
C GLU A 200 0.05 -16.22 -7.20
N ASP A 201 1.38 -16.06 -7.27
CA ASP A 201 2.01 -15.23 -8.31
C ASP A 201 1.67 -15.73 -9.73
N GLU A 202 1.58 -17.04 -9.92
CA GLU A 202 1.27 -17.65 -11.21
C GLU A 202 -0.16 -17.32 -11.67
N GLU A 203 -1.13 -17.41 -10.75
CA GLU A 203 -2.53 -17.07 -10.99
C GLU A 203 -2.69 -15.57 -11.30
N LEU A 204 -1.98 -14.72 -10.55
CA LEU A 204 -1.96 -13.28 -10.79
C LEU A 204 -1.37 -12.94 -12.16
N ALA A 205 -0.27 -13.58 -12.53
CA ALA A 205 0.38 -13.37 -13.82
C ALA A 205 -0.51 -13.81 -14.99
N ASP A 206 -1.20 -14.96 -14.88
CA ASP A 206 -2.16 -15.43 -15.89
C ASP A 206 -3.35 -14.50 -16.01
N GLY A 207 -3.96 -14.12 -14.89
CA GLY A 207 -5.12 -13.25 -14.87
C GLY A 207 -4.83 -11.86 -15.45
N VAL A 208 -3.66 -11.27 -15.15
CA VAL A 208 -3.26 -9.96 -15.70
C VAL A 208 -2.95 -10.08 -17.19
N THR A 209 -2.33 -11.18 -17.62
CA THR A 209 -2.07 -11.44 -19.04
C THR A 209 -3.38 -11.57 -19.81
N GLN A 210 -4.35 -12.34 -19.30
CA GLN A 210 -5.70 -12.41 -19.89
C GLN A 210 -6.35 -11.03 -19.92
N HIS A 211 -6.28 -10.28 -18.82
CA HIS A 211 -6.87 -8.96 -18.71
C HIS A 211 -6.38 -7.99 -19.79
N LEU A 212 -5.06 -7.93 -20.00
CA LEU A 212 -4.43 -7.09 -21.01
C LEU A 212 -4.72 -7.58 -22.44
N ARG A 213 -4.66 -8.89 -22.70
CA ARG A 213 -4.94 -9.48 -24.02
C ARG A 213 -6.38 -9.24 -24.47
N GLU A 214 -7.34 -9.42 -23.56
CA GLU A 214 -8.75 -9.16 -23.85
C GLU A 214 -8.99 -7.67 -24.14
N ALA A 215 -8.49 -6.79 -23.28
CA ALA A 215 -8.77 -5.35 -23.38
C ALA A 215 -8.08 -4.68 -24.57
N LEU A 216 -6.90 -5.16 -24.95
CA LEU A 216 -6.13 -4.60 -26.07
C LEU A 216 -6.36 -5.37 -27.39
N GLY A 217 -7.07 -6.50 -27.35
CA GLY A 217 -7.31 -7.34 -28.53
C GLY A 217 -6.04 -7.97 -29.11
N ASP A 218 -4.98 -8.10 -28.30
CA ASP A 218 -3.66 -8.59 -28.74
C ASP A 218 -3.25 -9.82 -27.94
N GLN A 219 -3.31 -10.99 -28.58
CA GLN A 219 -2.93 -12.27 -27.97
C GLN A 219 -1.41 -12.48 -27.85
N THR A 220 -0.60 -11.62 -28.48
CA THR A 220 0.86 -11.72 -28.45
C THR A 220 1.48 -11.16 -27.18
N ILE A 221 0.71 -10.40 -26.38
CA ILE A 221 1.16 -9.86 -25.10
C ILE A 221 1.71 -11.00 -24.23
N PRO A 222 2.99 -10.94 -23.82
CA PRO A 222 3.60 -12.02 -23.06
C PRO A 222 3.13 -12.02 -21.60
N LYS A 223 3.29 -13.16 -20.94
CA LYS A 223 3.19 -13.25 -19.49
C LYS A 223 4.37 -12.50 -18.83
N PRO A 224 4.19 -11.79 -17.70
CA PRO A 224 5.32 -11.23 -16.95
C PRO A 224 6.27 -12.35 -16.49
N LEU A 225 7.57 -12.07 -16.52
CA LEU A 225 8.61 -12.98 -16.05
C LEU A 225 8.69 -13.03 -14.53
N ARG A 226 8.48 -11.87 -13.89
CA ARG A 226 8.52 -11.74 -12.43
C ARG A 226 7.46 -10.75 -11.96
N LEU A 227 6.96 -11.03 -10.76
CA LEU A 227 6.07 -10.14 -10.03
C LEU A 227 6.78 -9.67 -8.76
N PHE A 228 6.54 -8.41 -8.40
CA PHE A 228 6.91 -7.87 -7.09
C PHE A 228 5.68 -7.19 -6.50
N ARG A 229 5.32 -7.54 -5.27
CA ARG A 229 4.15 -7.01 -4.54
C ARG A 229 4.44 -6.94 -3.05
#